data_AF-A0A970SUQ5-F1
#
_entry.id   AF-A0A970SUQ5-F1
#
_cell.length_a   1.000
_cell.length_b   1.000
_cell.length_c   1.000
_cell.angle_alpha   90.00
_cell.angle_beta   90.00
_cell.angle_gamma   90.00
#
_symmetry.space_group_name_H-M   'P 1'
#
loop_
_entity.id
_entity.type
_entity.pdbx_description
1 polymer ?
#
loop_
_entity_poly.entity_id
_entity_poly.type
_entity_poly.pdbx_seq_one_letter_code
_entity_poly.pdbx_strand_id
1 'polypeptide(L)'
;MKRASLFIITLVLLALFSSCASDNASKASKAKQGNTTEKNNTTKSSGSVGRISFDTNDNDDATYKQHIEALWEKTKALLREDISKNYSDQELKELGTEIDTAWVNLQMHCSINHMDEIDKIKDARYANIIEDIMGVIDELYANRYTPSEEKRKERMENLKNGRLEFKIKEFDETLKNAN
;
A
#
# COMPACT_ATOMS: atom_id res chain seq x y z
N MET A 1 -15.53 -52.71 -32.75
CA MET A 1 -14.83 -51.96 -31.67
C MET A 1 -15.00 -50.48 -32.01
N LYS A 2 -16.03 -49.81 -31.45
CA LYS A 2 -15.98 -48.90 -30.27
C LYS A 2 -14.91 -47.80 -30.43
N ARG A 3 -15.17 -46.49 -30.36
CA ARG A 3 -16.34 -45.59 -30.29
C ARG A 3 -15.81 -44.21 -30.73
N ALA A 4 -16.53 -43.48 -31.58
CA ALA A 4 -16.24 -42.09 -31.90
C ALA A 4 -16.58 -41.22 -30.67
N SER A 5 -15.62 -40.43 -30.19
CA SER A 5 -15.83 -39.50 -29.08
C SER A 5 -16.22 -38.13 -29.63
N LEU A 6 -17.50 -37.78 -29.50
CA LEU A 6 -18.05 -36.46 -29.76
C LEU A 6 -17.74 -35.57 -28.55
N PHE A 7 -16.97 -34.50 -28.74
CA PHE A 7 -16.80 -33.46 -27.74
C PHE A 7 -17.99 -32.48 -27.83
N ILE A 8 -18.83 -32.47 -26.79
CA ILE A 8 -19.91 -31.49 -26.65
C ILE A 8 -19.35 -30.33 -25.83
N ILE A 9 -19.10 -29.19 -26.48
CA ILE A 9 -18.80 -27.91 -25.82
C ILE A 9 -20.15 -27.22 -25.61
N THR A 10 -20.67 -27.25 -24.38
CA THR A 10 -21.87 -26.49 -24.00
C THR A 10 -21.41 -25.15 -23.43
N LEU A 11 -21.56 -24.11 -24.25
CA LEU A 11 -21.34 -22.71 -23.88
C LEU A 11 -22.62 -22.20 -23.18
N VAL A 12 -22.54 -21.89 -21.88
CA VAL A 12 -23.65 -21.24 -21.16
C VAL A 12 -23.27 -19.79 -20.87
N LEU A 13 -23.77 -18.89 -21.71
CA LEU A 13 -23.91 -17.47 -21.41
C LEU A 13 -25.18 -17.27 -20.57
N LEU A 14 -25.05 -16.69 -19.38
CA LEU A 14 -26.16 -15.95 -18.77
C LEU A 14 -25.66 -14.57 -18.33
N ALA A 15 -26.00 -13.56 -19.14
CA ALA A 15 -26.04 -12.17 -18.74
C ALA A 15 -27.44 -11.88 -18.20
N LEU A 16 -27.54 -11.46 -16.94
CA LEU A 16 -28.75 -10.83 -16.41
C LEU A 16 -28.42 -9.37 -16.12
N PHE A 17 -28.80 -8.50 -17.07
CA PHE A 17 -28.97 -7.08 -16.82
C PHE A 17 -30.21 -6.90 -15.94
N SER A 18 -30.04 -6.42 -14.71
CA SER A 18 -31.10 -5.72 -13.99
C SER A 18 -30.86 -4.23 -14.11
N SER A 19 -31.60 -3.62 -15.03
CA SER A 19 -31.87 -2.18 -15.05
C SER A 19 -33.17 -1.96 -14.29
N CYS A 20 -33.09 -1.26 -13.16
CA CYS A 20 -34.22 -0.50 -12.63
C CYS A 20 -33.80 0.96 -12.57
N ALA A 21 -34.09 1.65 -13.67
CA ALA A 21 -34.26 3.10 -13.66
C ALA A 21 -35.47 3.45 -12.78
N SER A 22 -35.32 4.44 -11.92
CA SER A 22 -36.44 5.24 -11.43
C SER A 22 -36.10 6.69 -11.67
N ASP A 23 -36.77 7.24 -12.67
CA ASP A 23 -36.97 8.66 -12.85
C ASP A 23 -37.81 9.19 -11.68
N ASN A 24 -37.35 10.28 -11.07
CA ASN A 24 -38.26 11.30 -10.57
C ASN A 24 -37.58 12.66 -10.66
N ALA A 25 -37.94 13.38 -11.72
CA ALA A 25 -37.75 14.81 -11.83
C ALA A 25 -38.77 15.55 -10.96
N SER A 26 -38.33 16.56 -10.21
CA SER A 26 -38.80 17.94 -10.33
C SER A 26 -38.50 18.78 -9.07
N LYS A 27 -37.65 19.80 -9.22
CA LYS A 27 -38.07 21.22 -9.27
C LYS A 27 -36.85 22.14 -9.19
N ALA A 28 -36.67 22.91 -10.26
CA ALA A 28 -35.87 24.12 -10.27
C ALA A 28 -36.48 25.19 -9.36
N SER A 29 -35.62 25.91 -8.63
CA SER A 29 -35.86 27.32 -8.29
C SER A 29 -34.58 28.12 -8.51
N LYS A 30 -34.77 29.31 -9.10
CA LYS A 30 -33.75 30.18 -9.68
C LYS A 30 -32.93 30.92 -8.63
N ALA A 31 -31.63 30.98 -8.93
CA ALA A 31 -30.70 32.11 -8.86
C ALA A 31 -30.91 33.22 -7.81
N LYS A 32 -29.86 33.45 -7.01
CA LYS A 32 -29.40 34.81 -6.73
C LYS A 32 -27.87 34.86 -6.79
N GLN A 33 -27.39 35.67 -7.73
CA GLN A 33 -26.01 36.04 -7.98
C GLN A 33 -25.56 37.02 -6.90
N GLY A 34 -24.37 36.80 -6.34
CA GLY A 34 -23.71 37.69 -5.39
C GLY A 34 -22.24 37.34 -5.28
N ASN A 35 -21.42 38.06 -6.07
CA ASN A 35 -19.97 38.13 -5.90
C ASN A 35 -19.63 38.57 -4.47
N THR A 36 -18.77 37.84 -3.76
CA THR A 36 -17.70 38.44 -2.95
C THR A 36 -16.60 37.40 -2.74
N THR A 37 -15.38 37.86 -2.99
CA THR A 37 -14.08 37.22 -2.88
C THR A 37 -13.88 36.43 -1.58
N GLU A 38 -13.62 35.13 -1.67
CA GLU A 38 -12.99 34.37 -0.58
C GLU A 38 -11.72 33.67 -1.07
N LYS A 39 -10.65 34.06 -0.40
CA LYS A 39 -9.26 33.66 -0.59
C LYS A 39 -9.10 32.28 0.05
N ASN A 40 -8.82 31.28 -0.78
CA ASN A 40 -8.25 29.96 -0.48
C ASN A 40 -8.16 29.59 1.01
N ASN A 41 -9.23 29.03 1.56
CA ASN A 41 -9.09 28.01 2.59
C ASN A 41 -8.92 26.68 1.86
N THR A 42 -7.67 26.23 1.77
CA THR A 42 -7.34 24.85 1.45
C THR A 42 -8.06 23.99 2.48
N THR A 43 -9.19 23.41 2.08
CA THR A 43 -9.92 22.43 2.86
C THR A 43 -8.99 21.25 3.07
N LYS A 44 -8.28 21.26 4.21
CA LYS A 44 -7.62 20.10 4.77
C LYS A 44 -8.71 19.05 4.94
N SER A 45 -8.72 18.05 4.06
CA SER A 45 -9.62 16.91 4.16
C SER A 45 -9.40 16.28 5.52
N SER A 46 -10.30 16.59 6.46
CA SER A 46 -10.40 15.99 7.77
C SER A 46 -11.11 14.64 7.60
N GLY A 47 -10.37 13.64 7.13
CA GLY A 47 -10.78 12.23 7.15
C GLY A 47 -9.59 11.45 7.67
N SER A 48 -9.73 10.82 8.83
CA SER A 48 -8.73 9.99 9.56
C SER A 48 -7.27 10.30 9.22
N VAL A 49 -6.55 10.99 10.12
CA VAL A 49 -5.09 11.07 10.01
C VAL A 49 -4.55 9.64 10.07
N GLY A 50 -4.27 9.04 8.91
CA GLY A 50 -3.70 7.70 8.82
C GLY A 50 -2.39 7.64 9.60
N ARG A 51 -2.06 6.48 10.16
CA ARG A 51 -0.88 6.27 11.03
C ARG A 51 0.42 6.60 10.30
N ILE A 52 0.41 6.46 8.98
CA ILE A 52 1.51 6.80 8.09
C ILE A 52 0.94 7.18 6.72
N SER A 53 1.64 8.05 6.00
CA SER A 53 1.33 8.40 4.61
C SER A 53 2.59 8.88 3.91
N PHE A 54 2.59 8.77 2.59
CA PHE A 54 3.58 9.37 1.70
C PHE A 54 2.82 10.09 0.58
N ASP A 55 3.13 11.36 0.34
CA ASP A 55 2.54 12.15 -0.75
C ASP A 55 3.30 11.85 -2.05
N THR A 56 2.62 11.33 -3.06
CA THR A 56 3.25 11.04 -4.35
C THR A 56 3.74 12.30 -5.05
N ASN A 57 3.14 13.45 -4.74
CA ASN A 57 3.49 14.75 -5.31
C ASN A 57 4.39 15.55 -4.36
N ASP A 58 5.06 14.90 -3.42
CA ASP A 58 6.10 15.56 -2.65
C ASP A 58 7.10 16.20 -3.63
N ASN A 59 7.45 17.46 -3.39
CA ASN A 59 8.37 18.24 -4.23
C ASN A 59 9.49 18.81 -3.35
N ASP A 60 9.74 18.22 -2.19
CA ASP A 60 10.95 18.51 -1.44
C ASP A 60 12.20 18.13 -2.26
N ASP A 61 13.35 18.64 -1.83
CA ASP A 61 14.64 18.39 -2.45
C ASP A 61 15.36 17.19 -1.84
N ALA A 62 14.62 16.28 -1.18
CA ALA A 62 15.20 15.10 -0.58
C ALA A 62 15.67 14.11 -1.66
N THR A 63 16.69 13.33 -1.33
CA THR A 63 17.21 12.28 -2.21
C THR A 63 16.37 11.01 -2.12
N TYR A 64 16.55 10.09 -3.07
CA TYR A 64 15.96 8.75 -3.03
C TYR A 64 16.16 8.08 -1.66
N LYS A 65 17.39 8.15 -1.15
CA LYS A 65 17.76 7.59 0.15
C LYS A 65 16.99 8.25 1.30
N GLN A 66 16.91 9.57 1.30
CA GLN A 66 16.28 10.32 2.39
C GLN A 66 14.78 10.03 2.49
N HIS A 67 14.08 9.89 1.36
CA HIS A 67 12.68 9.49 1.38
C HIS A 67 12.47 8.09 1.96
N ILE A 68 13.33 7.12 1.58
CA ILE A 68 13.27 5.77 2.14
C ILE A 68 13.53 5.79 3.64
N GLU A 69 14.60 6.44 4.09
CA GLU A 69 14.95 6.54 5.51
C GLU A 69 13.82 7.17 6.33
N ALA A 70 13.24 8.27 5.84
CA ALA A 70 12.15 8.97 6.53
C ALA A 70 10.89 8.10 6.69
N LEU A 71 10.50 7.37 5.64
CA LEU A 71 9.34 6.48 5.71
C LEU A 71 9.64 5.22 6.53
N TRP A 72 10.88 4.71 6.42
CA TRP A 72 11.35 3.54 7.14
C TRP A 72 11.36 3.73 8.65
N GLU A 73 11.85 4.87 9.17
CA GLU A 73 11.85 5.14 10.61
C GLU A 73 10.43 5.10 11.21
N LYS A 74 9.46 5.66 10.51
CA LYS A 74 8.04 5.60 10.92
C LYS A 74 7.51 4.17 10.87
N THR A 75 7.81 3.46 9.79
CA THR A 75 7.37 2.07 9.58
C THR A 75 7.90 1.14 10.66
N LYS A 76 9.20 1.23 11.01
CA LYS A 76 9.82 0.42 12.09
C LYS A 76 9.07 0.53 13.41
N ALA A 77 8.69 1.76 13.79
CA ALA A 77 7.96 1.99 15.03
C ALA A 77 6.60 1.28 15.02
N LEU A 78 5.87 1.36 13.90
CA LEU A 78 4.56 0.71 13.75
C LEU A 78 4.68 -0.82 13.72
N LEU A 79 5.66 -1.38 13.02
CA LEU A 79 5.89 -2.83 12.99
C LEU A 79 6.16 -3.37 14.41
N ARG A 80 7.01 -2.68 15.18
CA ARG A 80 7.33 -3.04 16.58
C ARG A 80 6.13 -2.88 17.50
N GLU A 81 5.35 -1.83 17.33
CA GLU A 81 4.12 -1.62 18.08
C GLU A 81 3.15 -2.76 17.80
N ASP A 82 2.80 -2.99 16.54
CA ASP A 82 1.72 -3.89 16.15
C ASP A 82 2.04 -5.34 16.45
N ILE A 83 3.30 -5.76 16.23
CA ILE A 83 3.72 -7.12 16.51
C ILE A 83 3.66 -7.46 18.01
N SER A 84 3.76 -6.45 18.88
CA SER A 84 3.64 -6.65 20.34
C SER A 84 2.20 -6.82 20.81
N LYS A 85 1.22 -6.54 19.94
CA LYS A 85 -0.21 -6.62 20.25
C LYS A 85 -0.79 -7.97 19.84
N ASN A 86 -1.99 -8.24 20.35
CA ASN A 86 -2.76 -9.44 20.04
C ASN A 86 -3.96 -9.10 19.16
N TYR A 87 -3.68 -8.49 18.01
CA TYR A 87 -4.68 -8.19 16.99
C TYR A 87 -5.17 -9.48 16.31
N SER A 88 -6.41 -9.46 15.87
CA SER A 88 -6.92 -10.43 14.90
C SER A 88 -6.29 -10.22 13.53
N ASP A 89 -6.35 -11.26 12.68
CA ASP A 89 -5.87 -11.19 11.30
C ASP A 89 -6.52 -10.04 10.51
N GLN A 90 -7.81 -9.79 10.75
CA GLN A 90 -8.55 -8.74 10.07
C GLN A 90 -8.07 -7.35 10.50
N GLU A 91 -7.87 -7.13 11.80
CA GLU A 91 -7.32 -5.88 12.32
C GLU A 91 -5.91 -5.62 11.79
N LEU A 92 -5.04 -6.64 11.75
CA LEU A 92 -3.71 -6.50 11.17
C LEU A 92 -3.76 -6.10 9.70
N LYS A 93 -4.63 -6.72 8.91
CA LYS A 93 -4.78 -6.37 7.49
C LYS A 93 -5.25 -4.94 7.29
N GLU A 94 -6.19 -4.48 8.12
CA GLU A 94 -6.67 -3.10 8.08
C GLU A 94 -5.56 -2.11 8.44
N LEU A 95 -4.81 -2.37 9.52
CA LEU A 95 -3.66 -1.55 9.92
C LEU A 95 -2.57 -1.52 8.85
N GLY A 96 -2.32 -2.66 8.22
CA GLY A 96 -1.31 -2.81 7.18
C GLY A 96 -1.64 -2.05 5.90
N THR A 97 -2.92 -1.82 5.58
CA THR A 97 -3.34 -1.20 4.32
C THR A 97 -2.79 0.23 4.18
N GLU A 98 -2.79 1.02 5.27
CA GLU A 98 -2.23 2.37 5.26
C GLU A 98 -0.71 2.37 5.06
N ILE A 99 -0.03 1.42 5.71
CA ILE A 99 1.42 1.25 5.60
C ILE A 99 1.79 0.86 4.17
N ASP A 100 1.13 -0.16 3.61
CA ASP A 100 1.36 -0.62 2.24
C ASP A 100 1.14 0.50 1.22
N THR A 101 0.06 1.27 1.38
CA THR A 101 -0.25 2.42 0.51
C THR A 101 0.87 3.46 0.55
N ALA A 102 1.39 3.80 1.73
CA ALA A 102 2.50 4.76 1.85
C ALA A 102 3.76 4.29 1.12
N TRP A 103 4.09 2.99 1.21
CA TRP A 103 5.23 2.43 0.49
C TRP A 103 5.03 2.33 -1.01
N VAL A 104 3.82 1.99 -1.47
CA VAL A 104 3.48 2.03 -2.91
C VAL A 104 3.58 3.44 -3.47
N ASN A 105 3.11 4.43 -2.71
CA ASN A 105 3.22 5.84 -3.09
C ASN A 105 4.68 6.30 -3.17
N LEU A 106 5.52 5.91 -2.20
CA LEU A 106 6.96 6.17 -2.25
C LEU A 106 7.59 5.54 -3.49
N GLN A 107 7.30 4.26 -3.77
CA GLN A 107 7.84 3.58 -4.94
C GLN A 107 7.45 4.29 -6.24
N MET A 108 6.19 4.74 -6.36
CA MET A 108 5.72 5.51 -7.51
C MET A 108 6.46 6.84 -7.64
N HIS A 109 6.57 7.59 -6.54
CA HIS A 109 7.28 8.87 -6.50
C HIS A 109 8.75 8.70 -6.91
N CYS A 110 9.47 7.74 -6.34
CA CYS A 110 10.85 7.44 -6.70
C CYS A 110 11.02 7.04 -8.16
N SER A 111 10.06 6.30 -8.72
CA SER A 111 10.08 5.91 -10.14
C SER A 111 9.90 7.09 -11.10
N ILE A 112 9.38 8.22 -10.62
CA ILE A 112 9.15 9.42 -11.44
C ILE A 112 10.27 10.43 -11.23
N ASN A 113 10.66 10.66 -9.98
CA ASN A 113 11.51 11.80 -9.60
C ASN A 113 12.98 11.42 -9.34
N HIS A 114 13.28 10.15 -9.07
CA HIS A 114 14.61 9.72 -8.63
C HIS A 114 15.25 8.65 -9.54
N MET A 115 14.75 8.47 -10.76
CA MET A 115 15.26 7.42 -11.67
C MET A 115 16.77 7.54 -11.92
N ASP A 116 17.28 8.76 -12.10
CA ASP A 116 18.71 9.02 -12.30
C ASP A 116 19.58 8.65 -11.09
N GLU A 117 19.04 8.68 -9.88
CA GLU A 117 19.72 8.19 -8.67
C GLU A 117 19.67 6.67 -8.61
N ILE A 118 18.49 6.08 -8.88
CA ILE A 118 18.25 4.64 -8.87
C ILE A 118 19.15 3.92 -9.89
N ASP A 119 19.26 4.44 -11.10
CA ASP A 119 20.10 3.86 -12.17
C ASP A 119 21.60 3.81 -11.83
N LYS A 120 22.04 4.63 -10.87
CA LYS A 120 23.43 4.67 -10.41
C LYS A 120 23.70 3.71 -9.25
N ILE A 121 22.67 3.11 -8.65
CA ILE A 121 22.81 2.17 -7.55
C ILE A 121 23.49 0.89 -8.05
N LYS A 122 24.66 0.58 -7.47
CA LYS A 122 25.43 -0.64 -7.80
C LYS A 122 25.20 -1.77 -6.82
N ASP A 123 24.83 -1.45 -5.58
CA ASP A 123 24.54 -2.46 -4.56
C ASP A 123 23.14 -3.01 -4.78
N ALA A 124 23.07 -4.29 -5.15
CA ALA A 124 21.80 -4.99 -5.36
C ALA A 124 20.92 -5.01 -4.11
N ARG A 125 21.48 -4.98 -2.90
CA ARG A 125 20.67 -4.91 -1.67
C ARG A 125 19.98 -3.56 -1.57
N TYR A 126 20.71 -2.48 -1.85
CA TYR A 126 20.12 -1.14 -1.81
C TYR A 126 19.12 -0.93 -2.94
N ALA A 127 19.39 -1.45 -4.14
CA ALA A 127 18.47 -1.35 -5.27
C ALA A 127 17.10 -2.00 -4.99
N ASN A 128 17.06 -3.07 -4.18
CA ASN A 128 15.83 -3.79 -3.86
C ASN A 128 15.23 -3.41 -2.49
N ILE A 129 15.78 -2.41 -1.79
CA ILE A 129 15.44 -2.13 -0.39
C ILE A 129 13.95 -1.84 -0.17
N ILE A 130 13.29 -1.15 -1.10
CA ILE A 130 11.85 -0.87 -1.03
C ILE A 130 11.05 -2.17 -1.09
N GLU A 131 11.40 -3.07 -2.02
CA GLU A 131 10.71 -4.35 -2.19
C GLU A 131 10.92 -5.26 -0.98
N ASP A 132 12.14 -5.28 -0.43
CA ASP A 132 12.46 -6.06 0.76
C ASP A 132 11.69 -5.57 2.00
N ILE A 133 11.59 -4.24 2.20
CA ILE A 133 10.79 -3.65 3.27
C ILE A 133 9.31 -3.99 3.08
N MET A 134 8.77 -3.82 1.87
CA MET A 134 7.40 -4.21 1.54
C MET A 134 7.13 -5.69 1.79
N GLY A 135 8.13 -6.56 1.57
CA GLY A 135 8.05 -7.98 1.89
C GLY A 135 7.86 -8.25 3.39
N VAL A 136 8.50 -7.47 4.26
CA VAL A 136 8.29 -7.57 5.72
C VAL A 136 6.91 -7.09 6.14
N ILE A 137 6.45 -5.99 5.54
CA ILE A 137 5.09 -5.47 5.75
C ILE A 137 4.07 -6.53 5.34
N ASP A 138 4.22 -7.17 4.19
CA ASP A 138 3.32 -8.24 3.75
C ASP A 138 3.41 -9.50 4.63
N GLU A 139 4.61 -9.86 5.12
CA GLU A 139 4.77 -10.97 6.06
C GLU A 139 3.97 -10.75 7.36
N LEU A 140 3.88 -9.51 7.84
CA LEU A 140 3.17 -9.16 9.07
C LEU A 140 1.66 -8.99 8.85
N TYR A 141 1.26 -8.29 7.80
CA TYR A 141 -0.12 -7.83 7.61
C TYR A 141 -0.91 -8.57 6.51
N ALA A 142 -0.25 -9.34 5.64
CA ALA A 142 -0.88 -10.09 4.55
C ALA A 142 -1.72 -9.21 3.59
N ASN A 143 -1.17 -8.07 3.18
CA ASN A 143 -1.86 -7.08 2.36
C ASN A 143 -1.88 -7.45 0.87
N ARG A 144 -0.79 -8.03 0.36
CA ARG A 144 -0.57 -8.28 -1.08
C ARG A 144 -0.89 -9.71 -1.48
N TYR A 145 -0.59 -10.64 -0.59
CA TYR A 145 -0.96 -12.04 -0.72
C TYR A 145 -1.86 -12.45 0.44
N THR A 146 -2.85 -13.30 0.18
CA THR A 146 -3.69 -13.88 1.24
C THR A 146 -3.26 -15.35 1.48
N PRO A 147 -2.18 -15.59 2.24
CA PRO A 147 -1.78 -16.95 2.60
C PRO A 147 -2.83 -17.60 3.51
N SER A 148 -2.72 -18.92 3.74
CA SER A 148 -3.56 -19.61 4.73
C SER A 148 -3.37 -19.04 6.14
N GLU A 149 -4.36 -19.21 7.01
CA GLU A 149 -4.30 -18.77 8.40
C GLU A 149 -3.10 -19.35 9.15
N GLU A 150 -2.83 -20.65 8.96
CA GLU A 150 -1.66 -21.32 9.53
C GLU A 150 -0.36 -20.63 9.11
N LYS A 151 -0.21 -20.30 7.82
CA LYS A 151 0.99 -19.64 7.31
C LYS A 151 1.11 -18.20 7.82
N ARG A 152 0.00 -17.49 8.03
CA ARG A 152 0.02 -16.15 8.67
C ARG A 152 0.52 -16.24 10.10
N LYS A 153 -0.03 -17.17 10.89
CA LYS A 153 0.39 -17.42 12.28
C LYS A 153 1.87 -17.79 12.37
N GLU A 154 2.34 -18.68 11.49
CA GLU A 154 3.76 -19.05 11.40
C GLU A 154 4.65 -17.82 11.09
N ARG A 155 4.29 -17.00 10.12
CA ARG A 155 5.03 -15.78 9.77
C ARG A 155 5.07 -14.79 10.94
N MET A 156 3.92 -14.53 11.55
CA MET A 156 3.79 -13.66 12.72
C MET A 156 4.67 -14.14 13.88
N GLU A 157 4.64 -15.43 14.18
CA GLU A 157 5.42 -16.02 15.25
C GLU A 157 6.93 -15.94 14.97
N ASN A 158 7.34 -16.20 13.72
CA ASN A 158 8.74 -16.03 13.32
C ASN A 158 9.20 -14.57 13.47
N LEU A 159 8.37 -13.61 13.07
CA LEU A 159 8.66 -12.18 13.24
C LEU A 159 8.77 -11.81 14.73
N LYS A 160 7.88 -12.32 15.59
CA LYS A 160 7.90 -12.14 17.05
C LYS A 160 9.16 -12.71 17.68
N ASN A 161 9.62 -13.87 17.20
CA ASN A 161 10.80 -14.57 17.70
C ASN A 161 12.13 -14.01 17.17
N GLY A 162 12.20 -12.69 16.99
CA GLY A 162 13.42 -11.95 16.68
C GLY A 162 13.71 -11.75 15.19
N ARG A 163 12.96 -12.37 14.27
CA ARG A 163 13.16 -12.16 12.83
C ARG A 163 12.86 -10.72 12.42
N LEU A 164 11.90 -10.04 13.07
CA LEU A 164 11.62 -8.63 12.78
C LEU A 164 12.85 -7.75 13.07
N GLU A 165 13.43 -7.85 14.27
CA GLU A 165 14.59 -7.03 14.65
C GLU A 165 15.83 -7.35 13.81
N PHE A 166 16.02 -8.63 13.45
CA PHE A 166 17.06 -9.01 12.51
C PHE A 166 16.92 -8.28 11.16
N LYS A 167 15.72 -8.34 10.55
CA LYS A 167 15.47 -7.66 9.27
C LYS A 167 15.59 -6.14 9.39
N ILE A 168 15.11 -5.56 10.49
CA ILE A 168 15.27 -4.13 10.74
C ILE A 168 16.74 -3.73 10.72
N LYS A 169 17.58 -4.48 11.42
CA LYS A 169 19.02 -4.24 11.45
C LYS A 169 19.65 -4.39 10.06
N GLU A 170 19.26 -5.39 9.28
CA GLU A 170 19.76 -5.56 7.91
C GLU A 170 19.40 -4.38 7.00
N PHE A 171 18.17 -3.87 7.10
CA PHE A 171 17.75 -2.71 6.32
C PHE A 171 18.46 -1.43 6.76
N ASP A 172 18.61 -1.21 8.07
CA ASP A 172 19.35 -0.07 8.61
C ASP A 172 20.83 -0.10 8.17
N GLU A 173 21.46 -1.28 8.15
CA GLU A 173 22.83 -1.44 7.64
C GLU A 173 22.91 -1.19 6.14
N THR A 174 21.93 -1.66 5.36
CA THR A 174 21.87 -1.43 3.91
C THR A 174 21.75 0.06 3.59
N LEU A 175 20.83 0.76 4.26
CA LEU A 175 20.65 2.21 4.10
C LEU A 175 21.89 2.99 4.55
N LYS A 176 22.49 2.62 5.68
CA LYS A 176 23.71 3.26 6.18
C LYS A 176 24.89 3.15 5.20
N ASN A 177 25.02 2.00 4.53
CA ASN A 177 26.12 1.73 3.61
C ASN A 177 25.87 2.25 2.18
N ALA A 178 24.64 2.65 1.86
CA ALA A 178 24.31 3.31 0.61
C ALA A 178 24.98 4.70 0.54
N ASN A 179 25.80 4.92 -0.49
CA ASN A 179 26.47 6.19 -0.80
C ASN A 179 25.91 6.79 -2.08
#